data_AF-E1R475-F1
#
_entry.id   AF-E1R475-F1
#
_cell.length_a   1.000
_cell.length_b   1.000
_cell.length_c   1.000
_cell.angle_alpha   90.00
_cell.angle_beta   90.00
_cell.angle_gamma   90.00
#
_symmetry.space_group_name_H-M   'P 1'
#
loop_
_entity.id
_entity.type
_entity.pdbx_description
1 polymer ?
#
loop_
_entity_poly.entity_id
_entity_poly.type
_entity_poly.pdbx_seq_one_letter_code
_entity_poly.pdbx_strand_id
1 'polypeptide(L)'
;MNHPPFCPNPYCPNHFQAAGPWFIKTGSYHSKTAPRIQKFKCKTCGLSFSTRTFSIDYWTHRHICYHTILSHLITSSGIRDLSRILHASCSTVTDRIRRLAHQCLAASASLTCDMEIAEDLVADGFESFVCSQYLPNNIHILAGKESQFWFLSDYAQLTRKGRMTDYQKRKNKLIKEHLKLYKGSVYHSFQRMVEKTLELQKHSKKSLCRCIPMNISSTNR
;
A
#
# COMPACT_ATOMS: atom_id res chain seq x y z
N MET A 1 -21.55 10.16 8.19
CA MET A 1 -21.87 8.73 7.95
C MET A 1 -22.99 8.32 8.90
N ASN A 2 -24.15 7.94 8.36
CA ASN A 2 -25.34 7.57 9.17
C ASN A 2 -25.61 6.06 9.17
N HIS A 3 -24.89 5.31 8.34
CA HIS A 3 -24.97 3.87 8.17
C HIS A 3 -23.54 3.31 8.12
N PRO A 4 -23.15 2.42 9.05
CA PRO A 4 -21.86 1.75 8.98
C PRO A 4 -21.81 0.75 7.82
N PRO A 5 -20.66 0.57 7.16
CA PRO A 5 -20.55 -0.34 6.02
C PRO A 5 -20.61 -1.82 6.42
N PHE A 6 -19.94 -2.20 7.52
CA PHE A 6 -19.86 -3.59 7.99
C PHE A 6 -19.60 -3.67 9.50
N CYS A 7 -19.75 -4.83 10.12
CA CYS A 7 -19.41 -5.03 11.52
C CYS A 7 -17.89 -5.14 11.72
N PRO A 8 -17.24 -4.34 12.58
CA PRO A 8 -15.78 -4.38 12.77
C PRO A 8 -15.23 -5.68 13.38
N ASN A 9 -16.09 -6.58 13.89
CA ASN A 9 -15.66 -7.87 14.43
C ASN A 9 -15.41 -8.85 13.28
N PRO A 10 -14.16 -9.31 13.02
CA PRO A 10 -13.86 -10.21 11.91
C PRO A 10 -14.57 -11.57 11.98
N TYR A 11 -15.01 -11.98 13.17
CA TYR A 11 -15.73 -13.24 13.37
C TYR A 11 -17.26 -13.10 13.24
N CYS A 12 -17.76 -11.91 12.95
CA CYS A 12 -19.19 -11.67 12.79
C CYS A 12 -19.61 -11.89 11.33
N PRO A 13 -20.75 -12.54 11.04
CA PRO A 13 -21.26 -12.68 9.67
C PRO A 13 -21.41 -11.34 8.93
N ASN A 14 -21.81 -10.29 9.66
CA ASN A 14 -21.97 -8.94 9.10
C ASN A 14 -20.63 -8.22 8.82
N HIS A 15 -19.48 -8.84 9.05
CA HIS A 15 -18.17 -8.28 8.70
C HIS A 15 -17.93 -8.32 7.19
N PHE A 16 -18.25 -9.46 6.57
CA PHE A 16 -18.04 -9.69 5.15
C PHE A 16 -19.28 -9.33 4.34
N GLN A 17 -20.46 -9.73 4.84
CA GLN A 17 -21.71 -9.55 4.12
C GLN A 17 -22.77 -8.99 5.06
N ALA A 18 -22.70 -7.69 5.29
CA ALA A 18 -23.72 -6.96 6.01
C ALA A 18 -25.03 -6.96 5.21
N ALA A 19 -26.03 -7.71 5.68
CA ALA A 19 -27.34 -7.79 5.04
C ALA A 19 -28.45 -7.27 5.96
N GLY A 20 -29.37 -6.48 5.38
CA GLY A 20 -30.53 -5.94 6.10
C GLY A 20 -30.18 -5.00 7.28
N PRO A 21 -31.11 -4.78 8.23
CA PRO A 21 -30.90 -3.87 9.36
C PRO A 21 -30.09 -4.56 10.48
N TRP A 22 -28.79 -4.73 10.26
CA TRP A 22 -27.88 -5.50 11.13
C TRP A 22 -27.31 -4.74 12.35
N PHE A 23 -27.61 -3.44 12.48
CA PHE A 23 -27.14 -2.59 13.59
C PHE A 23 -28.27 -1.74 14.19
N ILE A 24 -28.02 -1.22 15.38
CA ILE A 24 -28.84 -0.17 16.03
C ILE A 24 -27.98 1.05 16.36
N LYS A 25 -28.59 2.23 16.36
CA LYS A 25 -27.98 3.47 16.85
C LYS A 25 -28.20 3.55 18.37
N THR A 26 -27.13 3.64 19.15
CA THR A 26 -27.20 3.60 20.62
C THR A 26 -26.95 4.95 21.30
N GLY A 27 -26.49 5.96 20.55
CA GLY A 27 -26.23 7.30 21.08
C GLY A 27 -25.10 8.00 20.33
N SER A 28 -24.57 9.09 20.88
CA SER A 28 -23.46 9.83 20.28
C SER A 28 -22.54 10.40 21.35
N TYR A 29 -21.27 10.64 21.01
CA TYR A 29 -20.31 11.34 21.86
C TYR A 29 -19.51 12.36 21.07
N HIS A 30 -18.86 13.28 21.77
CA HIS A 30 -18.01 14.32 21.20
C HIS A 30 -16.54 13.98 21.44
N SER A 31 -15.64 14.45 20.58
CA SER A 31 -14.20 14.31 20.79
C SER A 31 -13.47 15.56 20.35
N LYS A 32 -12.22 15.74 20.80
CA LYS A 32 -11.37 16.88 20.40
C LYS A 32 -11.21 17.02 18.88
N THR A 33 -11.36 15.93 18.12
CA THR A 33 -11.12 15.89 16.68
C THR A 33 -12.38 15.85 15.84
N ALA A 34 -13.56 15.67 16.45
CA ALA A 34 -14.81 15.54 15.72
C ALA A 34 -15.98 15.91 16.65
N PRO A 35 -16.86 16.84 16.22
CA PRO A 35 -17.91 17.37 17.06
C PRO A 35 -18.92 16.27 17.41
N ARG A 36 -19.40 15.48 16.45
CA ARG A 36 -20.42 14.45 16.74
C ARG A 36 -20.04 13.10 16.16
N ILE A 37 -19.84 12.12 17.04
CA ILE A 37 -19.53 10.73 16.70
C ILE A 37 -20.73 9.86 17.09
N GLN A 38 -21.37 9.25 16.10
CA GLN A 38 -22.51 8.37 16.31
C GLN A 38 -22.02 6.97 16.73
N LYS A 39 -22.61 6.43 17.80
CA LYS A 39 -22.39 5.05 18.27
C LYS A 39 -23.41 4.10 17.66
N PHE A 40 -22.96 2.89 17.42
CA PHE A 40 -23.74 1.78 16.91
C PHE A 40 -23.47 0.53 17.75
N LYS A 41 -24.41 -0.41 17.70
CA LYS A 41 -24.24 -1.77 18.24
C LYS A 41 -24.69 -2.77 17.18
N CYS A 42 -23.88 -3.79 16.92
CA CYS A 42 -24.27 -4.88 16.03
C CYS A 42 -25.36 -5.73 16.70
N LYS A 43 -26.43 -6.07 15.97
CA LYS A 43 -27.50 -6.93 16.48
C LYS A 43 -27.09 -8.40 16.59
N THR A 44 -26.14 -8.84 15.77
CA THR A 44 -25.72 -10.24 15.71
C THR A 44 -24.68 -10.58 16.77
N CYS A 45 -23.56 -9.83 16.84
CA CYS A 45 -22.48 -10.12 17.79
C CYS A 45 -22.46 -9.19 19.02
N GLY A 46 -23.33 -8.18 19.08
CA GLY A 46 -23.38 -7.24 20.20
C GLY A 46 -22.23 -6.23 20.27
N LEU A 47 -21.25 -6.28 19.37
CA LEU A 47 -20.10 -5.36 19.37
C LEU A 47 -20.58 -3.91 19.24
N SER A 48 -20.06 -3.05 20.12
CA SER A 48 -20.26 -1.60 20.05
C SER A 48 -19.13 -0.95 19.24
N PHE A 49 -19.50 -0.05 18.33
CA PHE A 49 -18.57 0.67 17.48
C PHE A 49 -19.15 2.05 17.13
N SER A 50 -18.44 2.86 16.35
CA SER A 50 -18.88 4.22 16.04
C SER A 50 -18.55 4.63 14.60
N THR A 51 -19.04 5.80 14.16
CA THR A 51 -18.64 6.36 12.86
C THR A 51 -17.13 6.54 12.75
N ARG A 52 -16.44 6.76 13.87
CA ARG A 52 -14.98 6.88 13.90
C ARG A 52 -14.28 5.57 13.59
N THR A 53 -14.89 4.42 13.86
CA THR A 53 -14.31 3.10 13.56
C THR A 53 -13.99 2.92 12.08
N PHE A 54 -14.73 3.59 11.20
CA PHE A 54 -14.53 3.52 9.74
C PHE A 54 -13.81 4.75 9.17
N SER A 55 -13.30 5.63 10.04
CA SER A 55 -12.54 6.79 9.60
C SER A 55 -11.07 6.42 9.39
N ILE A 56 -10.45 7.02 8.38
CA ILE A 56 -8.98 6.99 8.21
C ILE A 56 -8.24 7.50 9.46
N ASP A 57 -8.90 8.37 10.24
CA ASP A 57 -8.43 8.93 11.50
C ASP A 57 -8.83 8.11 12.74
N TYR A 58 -9.18 6.83 12.56
CA TYR A 58 -9.39 5.94 13.69
C TYR A 58 -8.15 5.89 14.59
N TRP A 59 -8.36 6.08 15.90
CA TRP A 59 -7.31 6.18 16.95
C TRP A 59 -6.35 7.38 16.83
N THR A 60 -6.59 8.34 15.94
CA THR A 60 -5.75 9.55 15.90
C THR A 60 -6.31 10.61 16.85
N HIS A 61 -5.45 11.42 17.47
CA HIS A 61 -5.89 12.47 18.42
C HIS A 61 -5.91 13.87 17.81
N ARG A 62 -5.52 13.97 16.52
CA ARG A 62 -5.44 15.22 15.76
C ARG A 62 -5.73 14.91 14.30
N HIS A 63 -6.65 15.69 13.73
CA HIS A 63 -6.91 15.66 12.29
C HIS A 63 -5.78 16.37 11.55
N ILE A 64 -5.29 15.74 10.48
CA ILE A 64 -4.28 16.28 9.58
C ILE A 64 -4.84 16.15 8.17
N CYS A 65 -4.70 17.20 7.37
CA CYS A 65 -5.19 17.20 5.99
C CYS A 65 -4.38 16.22 5.13
N TYR A 66 -5.01 15.10 4.74
CA TYR A 66 -4.38 14.11 3.87
C TYR A 66 -4.15 14.63 2.45
N HIS A 67 -4.94 15.60 1.98
CA HIS A 67 -4.72 16.23 0.68
C HIS A 67 -3.37 16.96 0.65
N THR A 68 -3.05 17.72 1.70
CA THR A 68 -1.74 18.40 1.83
C THR A 68 -0.60 17.37 1.80
N ILE A 69 -0.73 16.26 2.54
CA ILE A 69 0.26 15.18 2.51
C ILE A 69 0.43 14.65 1.08
N LEU A 70 -0.67 14.35 0.39
CA LEU A 70 -0.64 13.80 -0.97
C LEU A 70 0.05 14.75 -1.95
N SER A 71 -0.32 16.03 -1.97
CA SER A 71 0.28 17.03 -2.86
C SER A 71 1.80 17.13 -2.67
N HIS A 72 2.27 17.11 -1.43
CA HIS A 72 3.70 17.16 -1.10
C HIS A 72 4.45 15.87 -1.42
N LEU A 73 3.80 14.70 -1.31
CA LEU A 73 4.41 13.44 -1.74
C LEU A 73 4.62 13.40 -3.26
N ILE A 74 3.66 13.92 -4.03
CA ILE A 74 3.78 14.02 -5.50
C ILE A 74 4.97 14.91 -5.88
N THR A 75 5.21 16.00 -5.14
CA THR A 75 6.37 16.88 -5.35
C THR A 75 7.64 16.40 -4.65
N SER A 76 7.66 15.16 -4.13
CA SER A 76 8.83 14.56 -3.47
C SER A 76 9.36 15.35 -2.25
N SER A 77 8.47 16.05 -1.52
CA SER A 77 8.85 16.77 -0.30
C SER A 77 9.28 15.80 0.81
N GLY A 78 10.36 16.14 1.51
CA GLY A 78 10.86 15.33 2.61
C GLY A 78 9.94 15.34 3.85
N ILE A 79 9.96 14.26 4.63
CA ILE A 79 9.13 14.12 5.85
C ILE A 79 9.37 15.26 6.86
N ARG A 80 10.62 15.75 6.98
CA ARG A 80 10.96 16.89 7.85
C ARG A 80 10.34 18.19 7.37
N ASP A 81 10.17 18.37 6.07
CA ASP A 81 9.53 19.55 5.51
C ASP A 81 8.02 19.54 5.78
N LEU A 82 7.38 18.42 5.46
CA LEU A 82 5.99 18.13 5.83
C LEU A 82 5.72 18.32 7.33
N SER A 83 6.65 17.91 8.19
CA SER A 83 6.57 18.09 9.64
C SER A 83 6.46 19.56 10.05
N ARG A 84 7.19 20.46 9.37
CA ARG A 84 7.11 21.91 9.62
C ARG A 84 5.81 22.50 9.10
N ILE A 85 5.41 22.16 7.87
CA ILE A 85 4.19 22.64 7.22
C ILE A 85 2.94 22.22 8.02
N LEU A 86 2.90 20.98 8.46
CA LEU A 86 1.75 20.42 9.20
C LEU A 86 1.85 20.68 10.70
N HIS A 87 2.92 21.32 11.19
CA HIS A 87 3.22 21.51 12.60
C HIS A 87 3.05 20.23 13.43
N ALA A 88 3.55 19.11 12.92
CA ALA A 88 3.40 17.77 13.51
C ALA A 88 4.76 17.05 13.55
N SER A 89 4.97 16.13 14.49
CA SER A 89 6.21 15.37 14.54
C SER A 89 6.40 14.53 13.26
N CYS A 90 7.65 14.26 12.89
CA CYS A 90 7.96 13.36 11.76
C CYS A 90 7.29 11.99 11.92
N SER A 91 7.22 11.45 13.15
CA SER A 91 6.51 10.20 13.45
C SER A 91 5.01 10.28 13.13
N THR A 92 4.37 11.40 13.44
CA THR A 92 2.96 11.63 13.12
C THR A 92 2.75 11.72 11.62
N VAL A 93 3.64 12.43 10.91
CA VAL A 93 3.59 12.52 9.44
C VAL A 93 3.74 11.13 8.80
N THR A 94 4.74 10.34 9.22
CA THR A 94 4.93 8.97 8.73
C THR A 94 3.71 8.08 8.98
N ASP A 95 3.06 8.19 10.16
CA ASP A 95 1.82 7.45 10.43
C ASP A 95 0.68 7.85 9.48
N ARG A 96 0.54 9.15 9.16
CA ARG A 96 -0.47 9.63 8.21
C ARG A 96 -0.16 9.20 6.78
N ILE A 97 1.10 9.23 6.36
CA ILE A 97 1.53 8.70 5.06
C ILE A 97 1.17 7.21 4.96
N ARG A 98 1.46 6.42 6.01
CA ARG A 98 1.11 4.98 6.05
C ARG A 98 -0.40 4.74 5.94
N ARG A 99 -1.22 5.52 6.67
CA ARG A 99 -2.68 5.44 6.59
C ARG A 99 -3.20 5.78 5.20
N LEU A 100 -2.66 6.84 4.60
CA LEU A 100 -2.98 7.24 3.22
C LEU A 100 -2.61 6.13 2.24
N ALA A 101 -1.39 5.59 2.34
CA ALA A 101 -0.92 4.51 1.49
C ALA A 101 -1.84 3.29 1.54
N HIS A 102 -2.31 2.90 2.73
CA HIS A 102 -3.29 1.80 2.85
C HIS A 102 -4.61 2.09 2.14
N GLN A 103 -5.09 3.35 2.18
CA GLN A 103 -6.28 3.73 1.42
C GLN A 103 -6.03 3.71 -0.09
N CYS A 104 -4.86 4.19 -0.54
CA CYS A 104 -4.47 4.11 -1.95
C CYS A 104 -4.40 2.67 -2.45
N LEU A 105 -3.85 1.74 -1.65
CA LEU A 105 -3.81 0.32 -1.98
C LEU A 105 -5.23 -0.27 -2.09
N ALA A 106 -6.11 0.03 -1.15
CA ALA A 106 -7.50 -0.43 -1.19
C ALA A 106 -8.27 0.13 -2.41
N ALA A 107 -8.06 1.42 -2.72
CA ALA A 107 -8.65 2.06 -3.89
C ALA A 107 -8.11 1.45 -5.19
N SER A 108 -6.80 1.24 -5.29
CA SER A 108 -6.16 0.59 -6.45
C SER A 108 -6.69 -0.84 -6.65
N ALA A 109 -6.82 -1.64 -5.59
CA ALA A 109 -7.39 -2.98 -5.66
C ALA A 109 -8.86 -2.95 -6.14
N SER A 110 -9.64 -1.99 -5.64
CA SER A 110 -11.05 -1.84 -6.05
C SER A 110 -11.19 -1.44 -7.52
N LEU A 111 -10.33 -0.52 -8.00
CA LEU A 111 -10.32 -0.07 -9.40
C LEU A 111 -9.83 -1.14 -10.37
N THR A 112 -8.97 -2.05 -9.92
CA THR A 112 -8.39 -3.10 -10.77
C THR A 112 -9.18 -4.41 -10.77
N CYS A 113 -10.13 -4.59 -9.83
CA CYS A 113 -10.92 -5.81 -9.67
C CYS A 113 -11.69 -6.20 -10.94
N ASP A 114 -12.32 -5.23 -11.59
CA ASP A 114 -13.21 -5.46 -12.74
C ASP A 114 -12.66 -4.84 -14.04
N MET A 115 -11.37 -4.53 -14.07
CA MET A 115 -10.79 -3.81 -15.21
C MET A 115 -10.47 -4.76 -16.36
N GLU A 116 -11.08 -4.53 -17.52
CA GLU A 116 -10.71 -5.23 -18.75
C GLU A 116 -9.43 -4.63 -19.34
N ILE A 117 -8.42 -5.48 -19.59
CA ILE A 117 -7.18 -5.03 -20.23
C ILE A 117 -7.28 -5.19 -21.74
N ALA A 118 -7.05 -4.09 -22.48
CA ALA A 118 -6.98 -4.09 -23.95
C ALA A 118 -5.54 -3.85 -24.49
N GLU A 119 -4.60 -3.48 -23.62
CA GLU A 119 -3.23 -3.14 -23.97
C GLU A 119 -2.22 -4.22 -23.56
N ASP A 120 -0.99 -4.08 -24.04
CA ASP A 120 0.11 -4.93 -23.60
C ASP A 120 0.63 -4.44 -22.23
N LEU A 121 1.21 -5.34 -21.45
CA LEU A 121 1.77 -5.02 -20.14
C LEU A 121 3.30 -4.98 -20.19
N VAL A 122 3.86 -4.07 -19.41
CA VAL A 122 5.30 -3.87 -19.24
C VAL A 122 5.67 -4.16 -17.78
N ALA A 123 6.71 -4.97 -17.60
CA ALA A 123 7.32 -5.22 -16.31
C ALA A 123 8.68 -4.50 -16.24
N ASP A 124 8.91 -3.78 -15.15
CA ASP A 124 10.18 -3.07 -14.87
C ASP A 124 10.59 -3.26 -13.40
N GLY A 125 11.80 -2.83 -13.03
CA GLY A 125 12.33 -2.91 -11.68
C GLY A 125 13.08 -1.64 -11.27
N PHE A 126 12.66 -1.03 -10.16
CA PHE A 126 13.32 0.11 -9.55
C PHE A 126 14.22 -0.32 -8.38
N GLU A 127 15.55 -0.30 -8.58
CA GLU A 127 16.51 -0.63 -7.53
C GLU A 127 16.73 0.57 -6.58
N SER A 128 16.50 0.34 -5.30
CA SER A 128 16.65 1.34 -4.24
C SER A 128 17.27 0.73 -2.97
N PHE A 129 17.22 1.44 -1.86
CA PHE A 129 17.72 0.97 -0.57
C PHE A 129 16.81 1.39 0.59
N VAL A 130 16.67 0.52 1.58
CA VAL A 130 15.97 0.84 2.83
C VAL A 130 17.02 1.16 3.88
N CYS A 131 17.01 2.38 4.42
CA CYS A 131 17.94 2.89 5.44
C CYS A 131 19.42 3.01 5.01
N SER A 132 19.98 2.06 4.26
CA SER A 132 21.38 2.06 3.84
C SER A 132 21.65 1.13 2.65
N GLN A 133 22.80 1.30 1.99
CA GLN A 133 23.29 0.44 0.90
C GLN A 133 23.50 -1.03 1.31
N TYR A 134 23.40 -1.38 2.60
CA TYR A 134 23.45 -2.77 3.06
C TYR A 134 22.13 -3.51 2.87
N LEU A 135 21.04 -2.77 2.70
CA LEU A 135 19.69 -3.30 2.50
C LEU A 135 19.12 -2.77 1.16
N PRO A 136 19.78 -3.10 0.03
CA PRO A 136 19.22 -2.76 -1.27
C PRO A 136 17.92 -3.52 -1.50
N ASN A 137 17.05 -2.99 -2.36
CA ASN A 137 15.81 -3.62 -2.77
C ASN A 137 15.56 -3.37 -4.25
N ASN A 138 14.73 -4.21 -4.85
CA ASN A 138 14.13 -3.95 -6.15
C ASN A 138 12.63 -3.87 -5.96
N ILE A 139 12.02 -2.76 -6.37
CA ILE A 139 10.56 -2.63 -6.45
C ILE A 139 10.20 -2.98 -7.87
N HIS A 140 9.65 -4.18 -8.08
CA HIS A 140 9.13 -4.54 -9.38
C HIS A 140 7.81 -3.83 -9.64
N ILE A 141 7.61 -3.41 -10.88
CA ILE A 141 6.46 -2.60 -11.31
C ILE A 141 5.84 -3.27 -12.53
N LEU A 142 4.53 -3.48 -12.49
CA LEU A 142 3.74 -3.91 -13.64
C LEU A 142 2.84 -2.74 -14.07
N ALA A 143 3.02 -2.29 -15.31
CA ALA A 143 2.29 -1.15 -15.86
C ALA A 143 1.71 -1.45 -17.26
N GLY A 144 0.68 -0.70 -17.64
CA GLY A 144 0.17 -0.70 -19.02
C GLY A 144 1.16 -0.03 -19.96
N LYS A 145 1.39 -0.61 -21.15
CA LYS A 145 2.34 -0.08 -22.12
C LYS A 145 1.94 1.31 -22.63
N GLU A 146 0.66 1.53 -22.90
CA GLU A 146 0.14 2.76 -23.51
C GLU A 146 -0.41 3.69 -22.42
N SER A 147 -1.22 3.17 -21.50
CA SER A 147 -1.85 3.98 -20.45
C SER A 147 -0.90 4.36 -19.32
N GLN A 148 0.22 3.65 -19.17
CA GLN A 148 1.11 3.72 -18.01
C GLN A 148 0.36 3.46 -16.68
N PHE A 149 -0.80 2.81 -16.75
CA PHE A 149 -1.58 2.50 -15.56
C PHE A 149 -0.84 1.51 -14.67
N TRP A 150 -0.83 1.79 -13.36
CA TRP A 150 -0.08 1.02 -12.37
C TRP A 150 -0.90 -0.15 -11.83
N PHE A 151 -0.55 -1.37 -12.25
CA PHE A 151 -1.29 -2.58 -11.85
C PHE A 151 -0.80 -3.19 -10.55
N LEU A 152 0.52 -3.25 -10.38
CA LEU A 152 1.13 -3.91 -9.24
C LEU A 152 2.52 -3.34 -8.96
N SER A 153 2.85 -3.31 -7.68
CA SER A 153 4.25 -3.35 -7.26
C SER A 153 4.48 -4.36 -6.19
N ASP A 154 5.64 -5.01 -6.27
CA ASP A 154 6.06 -5.98 -5.27
C ASP A 154 7.52 -5.73 -4.89
N TYR A 155 7.82 -5.99 -3.62
CA TYR A 155 9.11 -5.67 -3.01
C TYR A 155 10.02 -6.90 -2.98
N ALA A 156 11.16 -6.82 -3.65
CA ALA A 156 12.22 -7.82 -3.59
C ALA A 156 13.42 -7.31 -2.80
N GLN A 157 13.67 -7.89 -1.63
CA GLN A 157 14.88 -7.59 -0.86
C GLN A 157 16.12 -8.11 -1.59
N LEU A 158 17.10 -7.24 -1.84
CA LEU A 158 18.38 -7.62 -2.43
C LEU A 158 19.47 -7.75 -1.36
N THR A 159 20.56 -8.42 -1.73
CA THR A 159 21.80 -8.43 -0.95
C THR A 159 22.73 -7.33 -1.46
N ARG A 160 23.47 -6.69 -0.55
CA ARG A 160 24.49 -5.70 -0.92
C ARG A 160 25.43 -6.22 -2.04
N LYS A 161 25.48 -5.45 -3.13
CA LYS A 161 26.35 -5.67 -4.31
C LYS A 161 27.59 -4.78 -4.25
N GLY A 162 28.51 -4.99 -5.19
CA GLY A 162 29.69 -4.14 -5.40
C GLY A 162 30.88 -4.46 -4.48
N ARG A 163 32.00 -3.79 -4.75
CA ARG A 163 33.24 -3.95 -3.99
C ARG A 163 33.05 -3.39 -2.57
N MET A 164 33.47 -4.16 -1.57
CA MET A 164 33.41 -3.76 -0.17
C MET A 164 34.80 -3.75 0.46
N THR A 165 35.09 -2.73 1.27
CA THR A 165 36.25 -2.71 2.16
C THR A 165 36.10 -3.73 3.28
N ASP A 166 37.17 -4.10 3.97
CA ASP A 166 37.09 -5.13 5.02
C ASP A 166 36.24 -4.69 6.23
N TYR A 167 36.22 -3.40 6.55
CA TYR A 167 35.26 -2.83 7.49
C TYR A 167 33.81 -3.06 7.02
N GLN A 168 33.52 -2.75 5.75
CA GLN A 168 32.19 -2.91 5.17
C GLN A 168 31.75 -4.38 5.11
N LYS A 169 32.67 -5.30 4.83
CA LYS A 169 32.39 -6.76 4.88
C LYS A 169 31.98 -7.20 6.28
N ARG A 170 32.72 -6.77 7.31
CA ARG A 170 32.38 -7.06 8.73
C ARG A 170 31.00 -6.51 9.10
N LYS A 171 30.71 -5.26 8.74
CA LYS A 171 29.39 -4.66 8.97
C LYS A 171 28.26 -5.40 8.23
N ASN A 172 28.48 -5.79 6.97
CA ASN A 172 27.50 -6.54 6.19
C ASN A 172 27.21 -7.91 6.82
N LYS A 173 28.24 -8.58 7.36
CA LYS A 173 28.08 -9.86 8.07
C LYS A 173 27.19 -9.70 9.30
N LEU A 174 27.46 -8.70 10.15
CA LEU A 174 26.64 -8.42 11.33
C LEU A 174 25.17 -8.13 10.97
N ILE A 175 24.92 -7.35 9.91
CA ILE A 175 23.56 -7.07 9.45
C ILE A 175 22.85 -8.35 9.00
N LYS A 176 23.53 -9.22 8.25
CA LYS A 176 22.98 -10.49 7.77
C LYS A 176 22.72 -11.51 8.88
N GLU A 177 23.48 -11.47 9.97
CA GLU A 177 23.23 -12.33 11.15
C GLU A 177 21.90 -11.98 11.83
N HIS A 178 21.52 -10.70 11.83
CA HIS A 178 20.28 -10.22 12.45
C HIS A 178 19.09 -10.20 11.48
N LEU A 179 19.35 -10.23 10.17
CA LEU A 179 18.32 -10.11 9.14
C LEU A 179 18.22 -11.39 8.31
N LYS A 180 17.10 -12.11 8.45
CA LYS A 180 16.78 -13.27 7.61
C LYS A 180 16.48 -12.80 6.19
N LEU A 181 17.47 -12.82 5.32
CA LEU A 181 17.30 -12.56 3.90
C LEU A 181 16.73 -13.80 3.20
N TYR A 182 15.55 -13.64 2.59
CA TYR A 182 14.95 -14.70 1.79
C TYR A 182 15.71 -14.83 0.47
N LYS A 183 16.28 -16.01 0.20
CA LYS A 183 16.93 -16.30 -1.08
C LYS A 183 15.86 -16.37 -2.17
N GLY A 184 16.12 -15.81 -3.34
CA GLY A 184 15.15 -15.84 -4.45
C GLY A 184 14.00 -14.83 -4.32
N SER A 185 14.12 -13.81 -3.46
CA SER A 185 13.14 -12.71 -3.33
C SER A 185 12.74 -12.10 -4.68
N VAL A 186 13.72 -11.86 -5.57
CA VAL A 186 13.49 -11.34 -6.92
C VAL A 186 12.62 -12.29 -7.74
N TYR A 187 12.93 -13.59 -7.69
CA TYR A 187 12.18 -14.61 -8.42
C TYR A 187 10.73 -14.68 -7.93
N HIS A 188 10.52 -14.75 -6.61
CA HIS A 188 9.16 -14.77 -6.04
C HIS A 188 8.38 -13.51 -6.35
N SER A 189 9.05 -12.35 -6.32
CA SER A 189 8.43 -11.08 -6.65
C SER A 189 8.02 -11.00 -8.13
N PHE A 190 8.89 -11.48 -9.03
CA PHE A 190 8.57 -11.55 -10.45
C PHE A 190 7.46 -12.58 -10.74
N GLN A 191 7.46 -13.72 -10.04
CA GLN A 191 6.39 -14.71 -10.13
C GLN A 191 5.02 -14.10 -9.79
N ARG A 192 4.94 -13.25 -8.76
CA ARG A 192 3.71 -12.53 -8.42
C ARG A 192 3.25 -11.57 -9.51
N MET A 193 4.18 -10.94 -10.24
CA MET A 193 3.81 -10.12 -11.39
C MET A 193 3.20 -10.96 -12.51
N VAL A 194 3.79 -12.11 -12.81
CA VAL A 194 3.24 -13.04 -13.82
C VAL A 194 1.87 -13.55 -13.40
N GLU A 195 1.70 -13.93 -12.13
CA GLU A 195 0.40 -14.32 -11.57
C GLU A 195 -0.65 -13.22 -11.75
N LYS A 196 -0.27 -11.96 -11.50
CA LYS A 196 -1.16 -10.81 -11.69
C LYS A 196 -1.50 -10.58 -13.16
N THR A 197 -0.52 -10.70 -14.07
CA THR A 197 -0.77 -10.63 -15.51
C THR A 197 -1.78 -11.69 -15.95
N LEU A 198 -1.60 -12.94 -15.50
CA LEU A 198 -2.52 -14.04 -15.83
C LEU A 198 -3.93 -13.81 -15.27
N GLU A 199 -4.05 -13.25 -14.07
CA GLU A 199 -5.35 -12.86 -13.49
C GLU A 199 -6.04 -11.82 -14.37
N LEU A 200 -5.32 -10.76 -14.75
CA LEU A 200 -5.85 -9.67 -15.56
C LEU A 200 -6.22 -10.14 -16.99
N GLN A 201 -5.50 -11.12 -17.54
CA GLN A 201 -5.84 -11.72 -18.82
C GLN A 201 -7.16 -12.48 -18.82
N LYS A 202 -7.56 -13.11 -17.71
CA LYS A 202 -8.84 -13.82 -17.64
C LYS A 202 -10.03 -12.86 -17.87
N HIS A 203 -9.83 -11.58 -17.60
CA HIS A 203 -10.80 -10.51 -17.77
C HIS A 203 -10.58 -9.76 -19.11
N SER A 204 -9.68 -10.25 -19.98
CA SER A 204 -9.36 -9.63 -21.28
C SER A 204 -9.95 -10.42 -22.44
N LYS A 205 -10.32 -9.71 -23.52
CA LYS A 205 -10.75 -10.29 -24.79
C LYS A 205 -9.57 -10.77 -25.67
N LYS A 206 -8.32 -10.53 -25.26
CA LYS A 206 -7.11 -11.00 -25.97
C LYS A 206 -6.74 -12.42 -25.53
N SER A 207 -6.75 -13.36 -26.48
CA SER A 207 -6.48 -14.79 -26.25
C SER A 207 -5.01 -15.15 -26.03
N LEU A 208 -4.05 -14.23 -26.24
CA LEU A 208 -2.62 -14.53 -26.14
C LEU A 208 -1.83 -13.35 -25.56
N CYS A 209 -1.13 -13.56 -24.43
CA CYS A 209 -0.05 -12.68 -24.00
C CYS A 209 1.25 -13.17 -24.64
N ARG A 210 1.87 -12.34 -25.46
CA ARG A 210 3.22 -12.61 -25.97
C ARG A 210 4.20 -11.88 -25.06
N CYS A 211 4.98 -12.61 -24.29
CA CYS A 211 6.11 -12.02 -23.56
C CYS A 211 7.16 -11.60 -24.59
N ILE A 212 7.18 -10.31 -24.92
CA ILE A 212 8.19 -9.73 -25.79
C ILE A 212 9.26 -9.15 -24.86
N PRO A 213 10.50 -9.67 -24.85
CA PRO A 213 11.57 -8.98 -24.16
C PRO A 213 11.70 -7.59 -24.79
N MET A 214 11.64 -6.53 -23.97
CA MET A 214 12.02 -5.22 -24.46
C MET A 214 13.47 -5.30 -24.92
N ASN A 215 13.69 -5.16 -26.22
CA ASN A 215 15.03 -4.91 -26.75
C ASN A 215 15.46 -3.56 -26.19
N ILE A 216 16.18 -3.57 -25.08
CA ILE A 216 16.86 -2.41 -24.56
C ILE A 216 17.96 -2.11 -25.58
N SER A 217 17.65 -1.31 -26.60
CA SER A 217 18.68 -0.65 -27.39
C SER A 217 19.48 0.18 -26.40
N SER A 218 20.67 -0.28 -26.08
CA SER A 218 21.63 0.41 -25.23
C SER A 218 22.05 1.71 -25.90
N THR A 219 21.20 2.72 -25.85
CA THR A 219 21.61 4.10 -26.10
C THR A 219 22.37 4.54 -24.86
N ASN A 220 23.67 4.23 -24.87
CA ASN A 220 24.64 4.92 -24.01
C ASN A 220 24.49 6.42 -24.25
N ARG A 221 24.09 7.15 -23.21
CA ARG A 221 24.38 8.58 -23.04
C ARG A 221 25.12 8.75 -21.74
#